data_AF-A0AA96TLX1-F1
#
_entry.id   AF-A0AA96TLX1-F1
#
_cell.length_a   1.000
_cell.length_b   1.000
_cell.length_c   1.000
_cell.angle_alpha   90.00
_cell.angle_beta   90.00
_cell.angle_gamma   90.00
#
_symmetry.space_group_name_H-M   'P 1'
#
loop_
_entity.id
_entity.type
_entity.pdbx_description
1 polymer ?
#
loop_
_entity_poly.entity_id
_entity_poly.type
_entity_poly.pdbx_seq_one_letter_code
_entity_poly.pdbx_strand_id
1 'polypeptide(L)'
;MTSSTPSGPYTQSAFTDPDDAASGGNAPLQLAQRFAADGLSEFWTLAFDQVFAETFTPPSVQPFAGTAPDCAAEDLDLVFCPEEDLVGYDVEDLVGPAYEQLDNADYAVITATSLPYALAAREQLGLSTDDEPAIRSAVCLTGWFSAAFFDNQLEAAEISPGDIDEAAQFLLAYGTDPSVVPDVQLSGFQLVDLFRNGFFQGAAACDVGV
;
A
#
# COMPACT_ATOMS: atom_id res chain seq x y z
N MET A 1 -2.25 -27.99 36.16
CA MET A 1 -2.11 -27.98 34.69
C MET A 1 -1.94 -26.54 34.28
N THR A 2 -0.70 -26.11 34.07
CA THR A 2 -0.35 -24.76 33.61
C THR A 2 -0.57 -24.72 32.10
N SER A 3 -1.72 -24.18 31.70
CA SER A 3 -2.00 -23.89 30.29
C SER A 3 -1.07 -22.76 29.86
N SER A 4 -0.03 -23.10 29.12
CA SER A 4 0.79 -22.13 28.41
C SER A 4 0.03 -21.80 27.13
N THR A 5 -0.53 -20.59 27.05
CA THR A 5 -1.09 -20.07 25.79
C THR A 5 0.06 -19.96 24.79
N PRO A 6 -0.05 -20.54 23.58
CA PRO A 6 0.94 -20.29 22.54
C PRO A 6 0.80 -18.82 22.12
N SER A 7 1.77 -17.99 22.48
CA SER A 7 1.96 -16.66 21.90
C SER A 7 2.48 -16.84 20.47
N GLY A 8 1.57 -16.98 19.52
CA GLY A 8 1.89 -16.68 18.13
C GLY A 8 2.25 -15.19 18.01
N PRO A 9 3.04 -14.79 16.99
CA PRO A 9 3.55 -13.41 16.87
C PRO A 9 2.47 -12.33 16.66
N TYR A 10 1.19 -12.69 16.57
CA TYR A 10 0.09 -11.76 16.30
C TYR A 10 -1.08 -12.04 17.24
N THR A 11 -1.09 -11.32 18.35
CA THR A 11 -2.34 -10.90 19.02
C THR A 11 -2.44 -9.41 18.75
N GLN A 12 -3.61 -8.88 18.36
CA GLN A 12 -3.79 -7.43 18.23
C GLN A 12 -3.17 -6.71 19.43
N SER A 13 -2.31 -5.74 19.13
CA SER A 13 -1.73 -4.87 20.14
C SER A 13 -2.85 -4.02 20.75
N ALA A 14 -2.77 -3.74 22.04
CA ALA A 14 -3.70 -2.79 22.64
C ALA A 14 -3.37 -1.37 22.16
N PHE A 15 -4.38 -0.54 21.92
CA PHE A 15 -4.19 0.90 21.79
C PHE A 15 -3.47 1.45 23.01
N THR A 16 -2.43 2.24 22.78
CA THR A 16 -1.69 2.92 23.86
C THR A 16 -2.08 4.38 23.99
N ASP A 17 -2.68 4.95 22.94
CA ASP A 17 -3.24 6.30 22.91
C ASP A 17 -4.78 6.28 23.07
N PRO A 18 -5.37 7.13 23.94
CA PRO A 18 -6.82 7.20 24.14
C PRO A 18 -7.61 7.72 22.92
N ASP A 19 -7.03 8.59 22.11
CA ASP A 19 -7.65 9.13 20.91
C ASP A 19 -7.69 8.05 19.82
N ASP A 20 -6.62 7.25 19.66
CA ASP A 20 -6.62 6.07 18.78
C ASP A 20 -7.67 5.05 19.22
N ALA A 21 -7.77 4.78 20.52
CA ALA A 21 -8.80 3.87 21.03
C ALA A 21 -10.23 4.38 20.76
N ALA A 22 -10.42 5.70 20.67
CA ALA A 22 -11.71 6.31 20.40
C ALA A 22 -12.06 6.35 18.90
N SER A 23 -11.07 6.46 18.02
CA SER A 23 -11.24 6.38 16.56
C SER A 23 -11.17 4.95 16.01
N GLY A 24 -10.78 3.98 16.85
CA GLY A 24 -10.47 2.63 16.40
C GLY A 24 -9.12 2.51 15.68
N GLY A 25 -8.24 3.49 15.87
CA GLY A 25 -6.94 3.60 15.20
C GLY A 25 -6.97 4.42 13.92
N ASN A 26 -8.16 4.77 13.42
CA ASN A 26 -8.33 5.34 12.11
C ASN A 26 -8.19 6.87 12.06
N ALA A 27 -7.36 7.35 11.14
CA ALA A 27 -7.24 8.74 10.77
C ALA A 27 -8.39 9.19 9.84
N PRO A 28 -8.78 10.48 9.86
CA PRO A 28 -9.69 11.01 8.86
C PRO A 28 -9.12 10.83 7.43
N LEU A 29 -9.97 10.54 6.44
CA LEU A 29 -9.58 10.32 5.04
C LEU A 29 -8.52 11.29 4.49
N GLN A 30 -8.68 12.60 4.70
CA GLN A 30 -7.72 13.61 4.22
C GLN A 30 -6.34 13.52 4.89
N LEU A 31 -6.29 13.00 6.12
CA LEU A 31 -5.04 12.72 6.81
C LEU A 31 -4.41 11.42 6.31
N ALA A 32 -5.21 10.38 6.08
CA ALA A 32 -4.76 9.13 5.46
C ALA A 32 -4.10 9.37 4.09
N GLN A 33 -4.70 10.22 3.25
CA GLN A 33 -4.14 10.62 1.96
C GLN A 33 -2.78 11.32 2.09
N ARG A 34 -2.60 12.17 3.12
CA ARG A 34 -1.30 12.80 3.39
C ARG A 34 -0.26 11.78 3.86
N PHE A 35 -0.65 10.88 4.78
CA PHE A 35 0.23 9.81 5.26
C PHE A 35 0.66 8.88 4.13
N ALA A 36 -0.23 8.58 3.18
CA ALA A 36 0.12 7.84 1.98
C ALA A 36 1.22 8.57 1.18
N ALA A 37 1.00 9.83 0.82
CA ALA A 37 1.95 10.59 0.01
C ALA A 37 3.31 10.79 0.69
N ASP A 38 3.30 11.22 1.96
CA ASP A 38 4.52 11.52 2.71
C ASP A 38 5.28 10.24 3.07
N GLY A 39 4.56 9.20 3.54
CA GLY A 39 5.16 7.94 3.97
C GLY A 39 5.74 7.12 2.81
N LEU A 40 5.07 7.08 1.66
CA LEU A 40 5.60 6.40 0.47
C LEU A 40 6.85 7.11 -0.06
N SER A 41 6.84 8.45 -0.09
CA SER A 41 8.00 9.24 -0.50
C SER A 41 9.21 9.01 0.42
N GLU A 42 8.99 9.05 1.74
CA GLU A 42 10.03 8.78 2.73
C GLU A 42 10.57 7.35 2.60
N PHE A 43 9.69 6.36 2.60
CA PHE A 43 10.06 4.95 2.49
C PHE A 43 10.88 4.67 1.25
N TRP A 44 10.41 5.08 0.07
CA TRP A 44 11.11 4.79 -1.18
C TRP A 44 12.43 5.53 -1.29
N THR A 45 12.53 6.74 -0.73
CA THR A 45 13.81 7.45 -0.61
C THR A 45 14.82 6.64 0.22
N LEU A 46 14.41 6.12 1.38
CA LEU A 46 15.25 5.29 2.24
C LEU A 46 15.60 3.95 1.58
N ALA A 47 14.63 3.30 0.94
CA ALA A 47 14.80 2.03 0.26
C ALA A 47 15.82 2.13 -0.89
N PHE A 48 15.70 3.15 -1.75
CA PHE A 48 16.66 3.38 -2.84
C PHE A 48 18.08 3.62 -2.33
N ASP A 49 18.26 4.45 -1.30
CA ASP A 49 19.57 4.71 -0.74
C ASP A 49 20.18 3.45 -0.09
N GLN A 50 19.43 2.77 0.77
CA GLN A 50 19.97 1.72 1.65
C GLN A 50 19.99 0.32 1.01
N VAL A 51 19.03 0.02 0.13
CA VAL A 51 18.86 -1.32 -0.46
C VAL A 51 19.37 -1.37 -1.89
N PHE A 52 19.06 -0.35 -2.70
CA PHE A 52 19.38 -0.33 -4.12
C PHE A 52 20.68 0.45 -4.44
N ALA A 53 21.18 1.25 -3.50
CA ALA A 53 22.30 2.17 -3.70
C ALA A 53 22.07 3.14 -4.88
N GLU A 54 20.82 3.58 -5.03
CA GLU A 54 20.35 4.49 -6.06
C GLU A 54 19.68 5.73 -5.45
N THR A 55 19.35 6.72 -6.27
CA THR A 55 18.62 7.92 -5.82
C THR A 55 17.19 7.85 -6.33
N PHE A 56 16.23 7.89 -5.41
CA PHE A 56 14.81 7.95 -5.76
C PHE A 56 14.39 9.38 -6.10
N THR A 57 13.54 9.52 -7.12
CA THR A 57 12.81 10.75 -7.40
C THR A 57 11.33 10.51 -7.09
N PRO A 58 10.78 11.04 -5.99
CA PRO A 58 9.39 10.76 -5.63
C PRO A 58 8.38 11.27 -6.67
N PRO A 59 7.47 10.42 -7.20
CA PRO A 59 6.37 10.87 -8.03
C PRO A 59 5.43 11.79 -7.25
N SER A 60 4.73 12.65 -7.98
CA SER A 60 3.60 13.38 -7.42
C SER A 60 2.42 12.45 -7.16
N VAL A 61 1.73 12.62 -6.04
CA VAL A 61 0.51 11.86 -5.71
C VAL A 61 -0.69 12.79 -5.88
N GLN A 62 -1.63 12.44 -6.75
CA GLN A 62 -2.77 13.29 -7.09
C GLN A 62 -4.09 12.51 -7.10
N PRO A 63 -5.08 12.89 -6.27
CA PRO A 63 -6.41 12.30 -6.37
C PRO A 63 -7.12 12.74 -7.66
N PHE A 64 -7.93 11.86 -8.22
CA PHE A 64 -8.92 12.20 -9.25
C PHE A 64 -10.31 11.70 -8.84
N ALA A 65 -11.33 11.97 -9.66
CA ALA A 65 -12.71 11.57 -9.40
C ALA A 65 -13.41 11.15 -10.71
N GLY A 66 -13.80 9.88 -10.78
CA GLY A 66 -14.53 9.24 -11.86
C GLY A 66 -13.64 8.81 -13.04
N THR A 67 -13.05 9.78 -13.75
CA THR A 67 -12.28 9.48 -14.97
C THR A 67 -10.79 9.58 -14.72
N ALA A 68 -10.08 8.49 -15.03
CA ALA A 68 -8.63 8.43 -14.95
C ALA A 68 -7.94 9.49 -15.84
N PRO A 69 -6.71 9.92 -15.50
CA PRO A 69 -5.88 10.74 -16.38
C PRO A 69 -5.64 10.11 -17.76
N ASP A 70 -5.43 10.94 -18.79
CA ASP A 70 -5.24 10.53 -20.20
C ASP A 70 -4.08 9.54 -20.44
N CYS A 71 -3.20 9.36 -19.45
CA CYS A 71 -2.08 8.40 -19.48
C CYS A 71 -2.54 6.93 -19.34
N ALA A 72 -3.78 6.70 -18.91
CA ALA A 72 -4.34 5.40 -18.55
C ALA A 72 -5.72 5.17 -19.21
N ALA A 73 -6.23 3.94 -19.12
CA ALA A 73 -7.61 3.66 -19.51
C ALA A 73 -8.59 4.36 -18.56
N GLU A 74 -9.68 4.89 -19.12
CA GLU A 74 -10.63 5.77 -18.39
C GLU A 74 -11.27 5.12 -17.15
N ASP A 75 -11.33 3.79 -17.10
CA ASP A 75 -11.97 2.98 -16.07
C ASP A 75 -11.00 2.45 -14.99
N LEU A 76 -9.73 2.88 -15.00
CA LEU A 76 -8.78 2.54 -13.94
C LEU A 76 -8.93 3.48 -12.74
N ASP A 77 -9.03 2.90 -11.55
CA ASP A 77 -9.13 3.62 -10.29
C ASP A 77 -7.75 3.92 -9.67
N LEU A 78 -6.71 3.18 -10.09
CA LEU A 78 -5.33 3.37 -9.67
C LEU A 78 -4.44 3.50 -10.90
N VAL A 79 -3.62 4.54 -10.95
CA VAL A 79 -2.78 4.82 -12.11
C VAL A 79 -1.37 5.23 -11.72
N PHE A 80 -0.40 4.79 -12.51
CA PHE A 80 0.93 5.37 -12.56
C PHE A 80 1.15 5.89 -13.99
N CYS A 81 1.41 7.19 -14.12
CA CYS A 81 1.73 7.87 -15.37
C CYS A 81 3.24 8.15 -15.42
N PRO A 82 4.03 7.39 -16.19
CA PRO A 82 5.49 7.50 -16.18
C PRO A 82 6.01 8.82 -16.78
N GLU A 83 5.36 9.32 -17.84
CA GLU A 83 5.79 10.55 -18.52
C GLU A 83 5.62 11.81 -17.64
N GLU A 84 4.63 11.80 -16.75
CA GLU A 84 4.32 12.89 -15.83
C GLU A 84 4.90 12.70 -14.41
N ASP A 85 5.50 11.54 -14.12
CA ASP A 85 5.93 11.14 -12.76
C ASP A 85 4.77 11.31 -11.75
N LEU A 86 3.63 10.71 -12.07
CA LEU A 86 2.37 10.88 -11.36
C LEU A 86 1.79 9.53 -10.92
N VAL A 87 1.40 9.47 -9.66
CA VAL A 87 0.56 8.43 -9.08
C VAL A 87 -0.82 9.01 -8.83
N GLY A 88 -1.84 8.37 -9.39
CA GLY A 88 -3.23 8.76 -9.23
C GLY A 88 -4.07 7.69 -8.55
N TYR A 89 -5.06 8.12 -7.78
CA TYR A 89 -6.10 7.27 -7.23
C TYR A 89 -7.47 7.94 -7.31
N ASP A 90 -8.51 7.16 -7.59
CA ASP A 90 -9.89 7.64 -7.66
C ASP A 90 -10.48 7.77 -6.26
N VAL A 91 -10.95 8.97 -5.92
CA VAL A 91 -11.59 9.26 -4.64
C VAL A 91 -13.09 8.92 -4.64
N GLU A 92 -13.75 9.05 -5.78
CA GLU A 92 -15.19 8.83 -5.94
C GLU A 92 -15.52 7.34 -6.01
N ASP A 93 -14.77 6.59 -6.81
CA ASP A 93 -15.13 5.21 -7.17
C ASP A 93 -14.31 4.14 -6.41
N LEU A 94 -13.15 4.48 -5.84
CA LEU A 94 -12.33 3.53 -5.07
C LEU A 94 -12.04 3.97 -3.63
N VAL A 95 -11.23 5.00 -3.43
CA VAL A 95 -10.62 5.30 -2.12
C VAL A 95 -11.66 5.78 -1.09
N GLY A 96 -12.61 6.62 -1.49
CA GLY A 96 -13.73 7.01 -0.63
C GLY A 96 -14.61 5.82 -0.24
N PRO A 97 -15.12 5.04 -1.21
CA PRO A 97 -15.87 3.83 -0.95
C PRO A 97 -15.12 2.80 -0.08
N ALA A 98 -13.83 2.56 -0.33
CA ALA A 98 -13.01 1.63 0.44
C ALA A 98 -12.86 2.07 1.90
N TYR A 99 -12.57 3.35 2.12
CA TYR A 99 -12.50 3.93 3.46
C TYR A 99 -13.82 3.75 4.22
N GLU A 100 -14.96 4.10 3.60
CA GLU A 100 -16.26 4.02 4.28
C GLU A 100 -16.75 2.58 4.51
N GLN A 101 -16.59 1.70 3.52
CA GLN A 101 -17.09 0.32 3.58
C GLN A 101 -16.29 -0.58 4.51
N LEU A 102 -15.00 -0.27 4.69
CA LEU A 102 -14.09 -0.99 5.58
C LEU A 102 -14.00 -0.34 6.98
N ASP A 103 -15.05 0.39 7.39
CA ASP A 103 -15.20 1.00 8.72
C ASP A 103 -14.23 2.13 9.05
N ASN A 104 -14.11 3.10 8.14
CA ASN A 104 -13.18 4.24 8.20
C ASN A 104 -11.71 3.83 8.06
N ALA A 105 -11.42 2.73 7.37
CA ALA A 105 -10.08 2.18 7.21
C ALA A 105 -9.13 3.16 6.50
N ASP A 106 -8.32 3.87 7.27
CA ASP A 106 -7.33 4.81 6.75
C ASP A 106 -6.24 4.07 5.98
N TYR A 107 -5.87 2.88 6.42
CA TYR A 107 -4.81 2.12 5.81
C TYR A 107 -5.24 1.44 4.51
N ALA A 108 -6.56 1.32 4.26
CA ALA A 108 -7.07 0.97 2.93
C ALA A 108 -6.70 2.04 1.89
N VAL A 109 -6.75 3.33 2.26
CA VAL A 109 -6.35 4.47 1.40
C VAL A 109 -4.85 4.41 1.10
N ILE A 110 -4.05 4.13 2.13
CA ILE A 110 -2.60 4.01 2.04
C ILE A 110 -2.22 2.81 1.16
N THR A 111 -2.87 1.67 1.37
CA THR A 111 -2.66 0.45 0.56
C THR A 111 -3.00 0.69 -0.90
N ALA A 112 -4.15 1.32 -1.19
CA ALA A 112 -4.56 1.66 -2.55
C ALA A 112 -3.53 2.54 -3.25
N THR A 113 -3.04 3.58 -2.57
CA THR A 113 -2.03 4.52 -3.13
C THR A 113 -0.67 3.84 -3.33
N SER A 114 -0.28 2.92 -2.43
CA SER A 114 1.00 2.21 -2.49
C SER A 114 1.16 1.33 -3.72
N LEU A 115 0.07 0.77 -4.26
CA LEU A 115 0.11 -0.12 -5.42
C LEU A 115 0.70 0.57 -6.67
N PRO A 116 0.13 1.67 -7.20
CA PRO A 116 0.72 2.40 -8.32
C PRO A 116 2.04 3.09 -7.95
N TYR A 117 2.24 3.49 -6.70
CA TYR A 117 3.53 4.06 -6.27
C TYR A 117 4.67 3.04 -6.36
N ALA A 118 4.41 1.78 -6.04
CA ALA A 118 5.37 0.71 -6.23
C ALA A 118 5.71 0.48 -7.71
N LEU A 119 4.79 0.76 -8.65
CA LEU A 119 5.10 0.74 -10.08
C LEU A 119 6.05 1.88 -10.47
N ALA A 120 5.90 3.07 -9.89
CA ALA A 120 6.85 4.18 -10.08
C ALA A 120 8.27 3.82 -9.60
N ALA A 121 8.35 3.18 -8.43
CA ALA A 121 9.63 2.67 -7.93
C ALA A 121 10.24 1.61 -8.85
N ARG A 122 9.42 0.68 -9.38
CA ARG A 122 9.88 -0.32 -10.34
C ARG A 122 10.40 0.30 -11.63
N GLU A 123 9.73 1.34 -12.14
CA GLU A 123 10.16 2.06 -13.34
C GLU A 123 11.58 2.65 -13.15
N GLN A 124 11.82 3.29 -12.01
CA GLN A 124 13.14 3.87 -11.69
C GLN A 124 14.23 2.81 -11.52
N LEU A 125 13.87 1.58 -11.14
CA LEU A 125 14.78 0.42 -11.14
C LEU A 125 14.94 -0.23 -12.54
N GLY A 126 14.34 0.34 -13.58
CA GLY A 126 14.40 -0.17 -14.95
C GLY A 126 13.60 -1.46 -15.17
N LEU A 127 12.59 -1.71 -14.34
CA LEU A 127 11.74 -2.89 -14.40
C LEU A 127 10.41 -2.58 -15.10
N SER A 128 9.76 -3.64 -15.60
CA SER A 128 8.42 -3.55 -16.18
C SER A 128 7.38 -3.02 -15.18
N THR A 129 6.40 -2.27 -15.68
CA THR A 129 5.30 -1.67 -14.90
C THR A 129 3.91 -2.10 -15.35
N ASP A 130 3.78 -2.80 -16.48
CA ASP A 130 2.51 -3.06 -17.16
C ASP A 130 2.26 -4.54 -17.47
N ASP A 131 2.99 -5.45 -16.82
CA ASP A 131 2.82 -6.89 -16.94
C ASP A 131 2.45 -7.56 -15.60
N GLU A 132 1.96 -8.80 -15.67
CA GLU A 132 1.58 -9.57 -14.47
C GLU A 132 2.70 -9.65 -13.41
N PRO A 133 3.99 -9.88 -13.78
CA PRO A 133 5.11 -9.75 -12.85
C PRO A 133 5.20 -8.39 -12.13
N ALA A 134 4.98 -7.28 -12.85
CA ALA A 134 4.99 -5.95 -12.25
C ALA A 134 3.92 -5.80 -11.17
N ILE A 135 2.72 -6.26 -11.44
CA ILE A 135 1.59 -6.18 -10.52
C ILE A 135 1.83 -7.04 -9.28
N ARG A 136 2.30 -8.28 -9.46
CA ARG A 136 2.67 -9.16 -8.34
C ARG A 136 3.74 -8.54 -7.45
N SER A 137 4.74 -7.93 -8.08
CA SER A 137 5.80 -7.21 -7.39
C SER A 137 5.25 -5.99 -6.64
N ALA A 138 4.38 -5.18 -7.26
CA ALA A 138 3.79 -4.00 -6.62
C ALA A 138 3.00 -4.33 -5.34
N VAL A 139 2.21 -5.41 -5.38
CA VAL A 139 1.48 -5.91 -4.19
C VAL A 139 2.45 -6.38 -3.11
N CYS A 140 3.51 -7.10 -3.50
CA CYS A 140 4.57 -7.51 -2.56
C CYS A 140 5.28 -6.30 -1.94
N LEU A 141 5.70 -5.32 -2.75
CA LEU A 141 6.38 -4.11 -2.31
C LEU A 141 5.51 -3.26 -1.37
N THR A 142 4.20 -3.23 -1.59
CA THR A 142 3.24 -2.60 -0.67
C THR A 142 3.26 -3.27 0.72
N GLY A 143 3.47 -4.58 0.77
CA GLY A 143 3.72 -5.31 2.01
C GLY A 143 5.04 -4.92 2.68
N TRP A 144 6.12 -4.78 1.90
CA TRP A 144 7.42 -4.36 2.43
C TRP A 144 7.37 -2.93 3.00
N PHE A 145 6.73 -2.00 2.29
CA PHE A 145 6.43 -0.66 2.80
C PHE A 145 5.67 -0.74 4.13
N SER A 146 4.63 -1.57 4.20
CA SER A 146 3.83 -1.73 5.42
C SER A 146 4.63 -2.29 6.60
N ALA A 147 5.65 -3.12 6.35
CA ALA A 147 6.55 -3.59 7.39
C ALA A 147 7.45 -2.48 7.93
N ALA A 148 7.99 -1.61 7.06
CA ALA A 148 8.79 -0.47 7.48
C ALA A 148 7.97 0.51 8.33
N PHE A 149 6.72 0.74 7.95
CA PHE A 149 5.74 1.52 8.74
C PHE A 149 5.49 0.87 10.10
N PHE A 150 5.20 -0.43 10.11
CA PHE A 150 4.93 -1.20 11.33
C PHE A 150 6.10 -1.23 12.31
N ASP A 151 7.33 -1.27 11.80
CA ASP A 151 8.56 -1.26 12.59
C ASP A 151 8.97 0.17 13.05
N ASN A 152 8.13 1.19 12.83
CA ASN A 152 8.38 2.61 13.16
C ASN A 152 9.66 3.16 12.50
N GLN A 153 9.89 2.81 11.23
CA GLN A 153 11.05 3.28 10.47
C GLN A 153 10.79 4.60 9.72
N LEU A 154 9.55 5.08 9.73
CA LEU A 154 9.09 6.26 9.00
C LEU A 154 8.63 7.33 10.00
N GLU A 155 8.94 8.60 9.73
CA GLU A 155 8.50 9.75 10.52
C GLU A 155 7.14 10.29 10.06
N ALA A 156 6.70 9.96 8.85
CA ALA A 156 5.49 10.50 8.23
C ALA A 156 4.18 10.19 8.98
N ALA A 157 4.06 9.02 9.61
CA ALA A 157 2.99 8.71 10.56
C ALA A 157 3.35 7.55 11.48
N GLU A 158 2.49 7.31 12.49
CA GLU A 158 2.52 6.11 13.33
C GLU A 158 1.43 5.13 12.88
N ILE A 159 1.70 3.83 12.95
CA ILE A 159 0.72 2.80 12.61
C ILE A 159 -0.18 2.51 13.82
N SER A 160 -1.47 2.33 13.61
CA SER A 160 -2.41 1.92 14.63
C SER A 160 -2.56 0.39 14.69
N PRO A 161 -2.95 -0.17 15.86
CA PRO A 161 -3.40 -1.56 15.93
C PRO A 161 -4.65 -1.80 15.07
N GLY A 162 -4.47 -2.30 13.85
CA GLY A 162 -5.58 -2.64 12.94
C GLY A 162 -5.24 -2.40 11.47
N ASP A 163 -4.34 -1.47 11.19
CA ASP A 163 -3.97 -1.00 9.86
C ASP A 163 -3.51 -2.12 8.92
N ILE A 164 -2.75 -3.09 9.43
CA ILE A 164 -2.33 -4.26 8.64
C ILE A 164 -3.52 -5.18 8.30
N ASP A 165 -4.52 -5.29 9.19
CA ASP A 165 -5.75 -6.01 8.91
C ASP A 165 -6.57 -5.25 7.84
N GLU A 166 -6.56 -3.92 7.85
CA GLU A 166 -7.21 -3.07 6.84
C GLU A 166 -6.56 -3.20 5.46
N ALA A 167 -5.23 -3.27 5.37
CA ALA A 167 -4.53 -3.60 4.13
C ALA A 167 -5.01 -4.93 3.53
N ALA A 168 -5.11 -5.96 4.37
CA ALA A 168 -5.61 -7.27 3.95
C ALA A 168 -7.08 -7.22 3.52
N GLN A 169 -7.93 -6.47 4.25
CA GLN A 169 -9.33 -6.26 3.88
C GLN A 169 -9.46 -5.55 2.52
N PHE A 170 -8.66 -4.51 2.27
CA PHE A 170 -8.62 -3.83 0.98
C PHE A 170 -8.28 -4.80 -0.16
N LEU A 171 -7.20 -5.58 -0.03
CA LEU A 171 -6.79 -6.55 -1.06
C LEU A 171 -7.85 -7.65 -1.29
N LEU A 172 -8.56 -8.06 -0.24
CA LEU A 172 -9.63 -9.06 -0.35
C LEU A 172 -10.90 -8.52 -0.99
N ALA A 173 -11.25 -7.26 -0.72
CA ALA A 173 -12.48 -6.63 -1.18
C ALA A 173 -12.36 -6.01 -2.57
N TYR A 174 -11.23 -5.34 -2.85
CA TYR A 174 -11.02 -4.52 -4.05
C TYR A 174 -9.94 -5.07 -4.97
N GLY A 175 -8.97 -5.84 -4.45
CA GLY A 175 -7.80 -6.25 -5.22
C GLY A 175 -8.08 -7.18 -6.42
N THR A 176 -9.28 -7.77 -6.53
CA THR A 176 -9.68 -8.56 -7.71
C THR A 176 -10.50 -7.78 -8.73
N ASP A 177 -10.76 -6.49 -8.47
CA ASP A 177 -11.41 -5.61 -9.43
C ASP A 177 -10.41 -5.19 -10.51
N PRO A 178 -10.69 -5.41 -11.81
CA PRO A 178 -9.83 -4.96 -12.90
C PRO A 178 -9.55 -3.45 -12.92
N SER A 179 -10.40 -2.60 -12.32
CA SER A 179 -10.14 -1.17 -12.20
C SER A 179 -9.00 -0.86 -11.23
N VAL A 180 -8.73 -1.75 -10.27
CA VAL A 180 -7.72 -1.59 -9.22
C VAL A 180 -6.44 -2.34 -9.55
N VAL A 181 -6.58 -3.59 -10.00
CA VAL A 181 -5.47 -4.48 -10.36
C VAL A 181 -5.75 -5.11 -11.72
N PRO A 182 -5.38 -4.45 -12.83
CA PRO A 182 -5.70 -4.92 -14.17
C PRO A 182 -4.95 -6.22 -14.53
N ASP A 183 -5.49 -7.00 -15.47
CA ASP A 183 -4.77 -8.06 -16.17
C ASP A 183 -4.11 -9.18 -15.32
N VAL A 184 -4.57 -9.41 -14.09
CA VAL A 184 -4.03 -10.47 -13.23
C VAL A 184 -5.12 -11.42 -12.72
N GLN A 185 -4.98 -12.71 -13.05
CA GLN A 185 -5.88 -13.78 -12.59
C GLN A 185 -5.48 -14.31 -11.21
N LEU A 186 -5.41 -13.41 -10.21
CA LEU A 186 -5.16 -13.77 -8.82
C LEU A 186 -6.44 -13.59 -7.99
N SER A 187 -6.62 -14.48 -7.02
CA SER A 187 -7.63 -14.29 -5.98
C SER A 187 -7.15 -13.29 -4.93
N GLY A 188 -8.07 -12.66 -4.20
CA GLY A 188 -7.74 -11.78 -3.08
C GLY A 188 -6.80 -12.43 -2.05
N PHE A 189 -6.95 -13.72 -1.78
CA PHE A 189 -6.02 -14.45 -0.90
C PHE A 189 -4.60 -14.55 -1.44
N GLN A 190 -4.44 -14.72 -2.76
CA GLN A 190 -3.11 -14.72 -3.38
C GLN A 190 -2.48 -13.33 -3.36
N LEU A 191 -3.28 -12.26 -3.47
CA LEU A 191 -2.80 -10.89 -3.30
C LEU A 191 -2.34 -10.65 -1.86
N VAL A 192 -3.11 -11.10 -0.87
CA VAL A 192 -2.71 -11.08 0.54
C VAL A 192 -1.44 -11.90 0.77
N ASP A 193 -1.28 -13.06 0.13
CA ASP A 193 -0.05 -13.86 0.24
C ASP A 193 1.18 -13.12 -0.34
N LEU A 194 1.03 -12.42 -1.47
CA LEU A 194 2.09 -11.59 -2.05
C LEU A 194 2.47 -10.43 -1.12
N PHE A 195 1.46 -9.69 -0.62
CA PHE A 195 1.65 -8.63 0.37
C PHE A 195 2.41 -9.16 1.59
N ARG A 196 1.98 -10.31 2.14
CA ARG A 196 2.65 -10.94 3.28
C ARG A 196 4.09 -11.30 2.97
N ASN A 197 4.41 -11.77 1.77
CA ASN A 197 5.80 -12.07 1.41
C ASN A 197 6.68 -10.82 1.54
N GLY A 198 6.27 -9.68 0.99
CA GLY A 198 7.03 -8.44 1.15
C GLY A 198 7.06 -7.95 2.59
N PHE A 199 5.96 -8.09 3.33
CA PHE A 199 5.92 -7.71 4.74
C PHE A 199 6.94 -8.49 5.58
N PHE A 200 7.05 -9.81 5.37
CA PHE A 200 7.92 -10.67 6.18
C PHE A 200 9.35 -10.80 5.67
N GLN A 201 9.55 -10.67 4.35
CA GLN A 201 10.82 -11.00 3.69
C GLN A 201 11.45 -9.77 3.01
N GLY A 202 10.77 -8.63 3.04
CA GLY A 202 11.21 -7.38 2.41
C GLY A 202 11.37 -7.49 0.90
N ALA A 203 12.21 -6.60 0.35
CA ALA A 203 12.46 -6.48 -1.09
C ALA A 203 12.90 -7.79 -1.78
N ALA A 204 13.63 -8.66 -1.07
CA ALA A 204 14.17 -9.90 -1.60
C ALA A 204 13.09 -10.89 -2.06
N ALA A 205 11.84 -10.74 -1.60
CA ALA A 205 10.71 -11.55 -2.04
C ALA A 205 9.88 -10.91 -3.16
N CYS A 206 10.22 -9.68 -3.58
CA CYS A 206 9.38 -8.87 -4.46
C CYS A 206 9.92 -8.70 -5.87
N ASP A 207 10.89 -9.52 -6.29
CA ASP A 207 11.41 -9.54 -7.68
C ASP A 207 11.93 -8.17 -8.18
N VAL A 208 12.71 -7.49 -7.32
CA VAL A 208 13.33 -6.18 -7.60
C VAL A 208 14.87 -6.21 -7.62
N GLY A 209 15.46 -7.40 -7.74
CA GLY A 209 16.91 -7.55 -8.02
C GLY A 209 17.84 -7.53 -6.80
N VAL A 210 17.33 -7.85 -5.61
CA VAL A 210 18.08 -7.92 -4.34
C VAL A 210 17.94 -9.25 -3.63
#